data_AF-A0A975N2M0-F1
#
_entry.id   AF-A0A975N2M0-F1
#
_cell.length_a   1.000
_cell.length_b   1.000
_cell.length_c   1.000
_cell.angle_alpha   90.00
_cell.angle_beta   90.00
_cell.angle_gamma   90.00
#
_symmetry.space_group_name_H-M   'P 1'
#
loop_
_entity.id
_entity.type
_entity.pdbx_description
1 polymer ?
#
loop_
_entity_poly.entity_id
_entity_poly.type
_entity_poly.pdbx_seq_one_letter_code
_entity_poly.pdbx_strand_id
1 'polypeptide(L)'
;MDILLEEDAIEARSHARRLRAIAHIAHKVGRRRAVDRIAKASRITKSAADRRVGLALALTTYLPHTLAAMEAGLLDEYKASKVFEATSYLEEVKAREVDALVVERIAGKNPSELRRVVNSLVLQIDRQGYEERRRIRRAQRMLRIIHRDHASSSLVARLPMEQALALYNACDEDARTAKKQGDSRTLDQLRADALVKRCLVGVALATNPPTGRPPRLLRLQEILGGKRTRKGDGRRPGGPSGPSRFTGRSGAPPTSSAPKVMRLHKEAHTPGYWL
;
A
#
# COMPACT_ATOMS: atom_id res chain seq x y z
N MET A 1 -33.63 3.16 18.40
CA MET A 1 -32.85 3.44 17.17
C MET A 1 -32.13 4.78 17.26
N ASP A 2 -32.78 5.84 17.78
CA ASP A 2 -32.13 7.17 17.93
C ASP A 2 -30.85 7.19 18.78
N ILE A 3 -30.80 6.46 19.90
CA ILE A 3 -29.62 6.45 20.78
C ILE A 3 -28.37 5.94 20.05
N LEU A 4 -28.50 4.89 19.24
CA LEU A 4 -27.36 4.33 18.48
C LEU A 4 -26.87 5.30 17.40
N LEU A 5 -27.80 5.99 16.72
CA LEU A 5 -27.45 6.99 15.71
C LEU A 5 -26.76 8.21 16.33
N GLU A 6 -27.15 8.59 17.55
CA GLU A 6 -26.52 9.69 18.29
C GLU A 6 -25.10 9.34 18.75
N GLU A 7 -24.89 8.13 19.28
CA GLU A 7 -23.56 7.61 19.64
C GLU A 7 -22.63 7.51 18.41
N ASP A 8 -23.12 6.98 17.29
CA ASP A 8 -22.37 6.92 16.03
C ASP A 8 -21.92 8.34 15.59
N ALA A 9 -22.80 9.35 15.76
CA ALA A 9 -22.48 10.74 15.45
C ALA A 9 -21.45 11.34 16.43
N ILE A 10 -21.48 10.96 17.71
CA ILE A 10 -20.46 11.36 18.70
C ILE A 10 -19.11 10.72 18.36
N GLU A 11 -19.10 9.45 17.98
CA GLU A 11 -17.89 8.73 17.56
C GLU A 11 -17.29 9.36 16.30
N ALA A 12 -18.11 9.65 15.28
CA ALA A 12 -17.70 10.34 14.06
C ALA A 12 -17.03 11.70 14.36
N ARG A 13 -17.64 12.51 15.22
CA ARG A 13 -17.08 13.81 15.64
C ARG A 13 -15.78 13.66 16.42
N SER A 14 -15.69 12.66 17.29
CA SER A 14 -14.48 12.36 18.06
C SER A 14 -13.34 11.91 17.14
N HIS A 15 -13.64 11.08 16.14
CA HIS A 15 -12.70 10.68 15.10
C HIS A 15 -12.20 11.88 14.29
N ALA A 16 -13.07 12.79 13.88
CA ALA A 16 -12.68 14.01 13.16
C ALA A 16 -11.68 14.86 13.96
N ARG A 17 -11.97 15.10 15.25
CA ARG A 17 -11.07 15.84 16.16
C ARG A 17 -9.72 15.15 16.29
N ARG A 18 -9.70 13.82 16.44
CA ARG A 18 -8.47 13.03 16.53
C ARG A 18 -7.64 13.15 15.25
N LEU A 19 -8.27 13.04 14.08
CA LEU A 19 -7.58 13.14 12.79
C LEU A 19 -7.01 14.54 12.56
N ARG A 20 -7.72 15.61 12.92
CA ARG A 20 -7.16 16.99 12.91
C ARG A 20 -5.92 17.11 13.80
N ALA A 21 -5.94 16.55 15.00
CA ALA A 21 -4.78 16.57 15.89
C ALA A 21 -3.60 15.80 15.29
N ILE A 22 -3.84 14.65 14.66
CA ILE A 22 -2.80 13.87 13.97
C ILE A 22 -2.21 14.67 12.80
N ALA A 23 -3.04 15.33 11.99
CA ALA A 23 -2.59 16.18 10.89
C ALA A 23 -1.72 17.34 11.41
N HIS A 24 -2.16 18.02 12.47
CA HIS A 24 -1.40 19.09 13.10
C HIS A 24 -0.02 18.61 13.58
N ILE A 25 0.05 17.44 14.23
CA ILE A 25 1.33 16.82 14.62
C ILE A 25 2.19 16.54 13.38
N ALA A 26 1.59 15.96 12.33
CA ALA A 26 2.30 15.65 11.09
C ALA A 26 2.87 16.88 10.39
N HIS A 27 2.15 18.01 10.38
CA HIS A 27 2.67 19.28 9.87
C HIS A 27 3.82 19.81 10.73
N LYS A 28 3.75 19.69 12.06
CA LYS A 28 4.76 20.22 12.98
C LYS A 28 6.06 19.42 12.99
N VAL A 29 5.99 18.08 12.95
CA VAL A 29 7.18 17.22 13.11
C VAL A 29 7.57 16.46 11.84
N GLY A 30 6.79 16.59 10.77
CA GLY A 30 6.93 15.80 9.54
C GLY A 30 6.31 14.41 9.64
N ARG A 31 5.87 13.88 8.49
CA ARG A 31 5.11 12.61 8.39
C ARG A 31 5.79 11.45 9.11
N ARG A 32 7.07 11.18 8.83
CA ARG A 32 7.79 10.02 9.38
C ARG A 32 7.82 10.03 10.91
N ARG A 33 8.14 11.17 11.52
CA ARG A 33 8.18 11.31 12.98
C ARG A 33 6.78 11.24 13.58
N ALA A 34 5.77 11.76 12.90
CA ALA A 34 4.39 11.61 13.32
C ALA A 34 3.95 10.14 13.31
N VAL A 35 4.28 9.37 12.28
CA VAL A 35 4.00 7.92 12.21
C VAL A 35 4.59 7.18 13.40
N ASP A 36 5.87 7.40 13.72
CA ASP A 36 6.52 6.75 14.86
C ASP A 36 5.85 7.14 16.19
N ARG A 37 5.50 8.42 16.37
CA ARG A 37 4.79 8.91 17.56
C ARG A 37 3.40 8.30 17.70
N ILE A 38 2.61 8.27 16.62
CA ILE A 38 1.24 7.73 16.63
C ILE A 38 1.25 6.22 16.82
N ALA A 39 2.17 5.49 16.18
CA ALA A 39 2.33 4.05 16.38
C ALA A 39 2.59 3.73 17.86
N LYS A 40 3.53 4.45 18.49
CA LYS A 40 3.88 4.27 19.91
C LYS A 40 2.72 4.66 20.83
N ALA A 41 2.13 5.84 20.65
CA ALA A 41 1.07 6.34 21.53
C ALA A 41 -0.22 5.54 21.43
N SER A 42 -0.57 5.05 20.24
CA SER A 42 -1.80 4.28 19.99
C SER A 42 -1.60 2.76 20.08
N ARG A 43 -0.37 2.28 20.35
CA ARG A 43 -0.02 0.84 20.38
C ARG A 43 -0.43 0.08 19.12
N ILE A 44 -0.23 0.69 17.95
CA ILE A 44 -0.54 0.10 16.65
C ILE A 44 0.74 -0.09 15.82
N THR A 45 0.65 -0.92 14.78
CA THR A 45 1.77 -1.13 13.86
C THR A 45 2.13 0.17 13.12
N LYS A 46 3.40 0.31 12.69
CA LYS A 46 3.83 1.48 11.90
C LYS A 46 3.01 1.66 10.62
N SER A 47 2.63 0.55 9.97
CA SER A 47 1.77 0.58 8.78
C SER A 47 0.37 1.11 9.10
N ALA A 48 -0.25 0.69 10.20
CA ALA A 48 -1.53 1.24 10.64
C ALA A 48 -1.43 2.74 10.98
N ALA A 49 -0.35 3.16 11.66
CA ALA A 49 -0.10 4.56 11.94
C ALA A 49 0.13 5.39 10.68
N ASP A 50 0.88 4.88 9.69
CA ASP A 50 1.10 5.59 8.42
C ASP A 50 -0.20 5.77 7.64
N ARG A 51 -1.06 4.75 7.59
CA ARG A 51 -2.41 4.89 7.00
C ARG A 51 -3.22 5.98 7.69
N ARG A 52 -3.24 5.99 9.02
CA ARG A 52 -4.00 6.99 9.79
C ARG A 52 -3.44 8.40 9.64
N VAL A 53 -2.11 8.56 9.58
CA VAL A 53 -1.47 9.85 9.28
C VAL A 53 -1.77 10.29 7.84
N GLY A 54 -1.77 9.36 6.88
CA GLY A 54 -2.16 9.63 5.50
C GLY A 54 -3.59 10.14 5.38
N LEU A 55 -4.54 9.45 6.02
CA LEU A 55 -5.94 9.87 6.10
C LEU A 55 -6.07 11.26 6.73
N ALA A 56 -5.42 11.48 7.88
CA ALA A 56 -5.46 12.76 8.58
C ALA A 56 -4.97 13.92 7.69
N LEU A 57 -3.82 13.74 7.03
CA LEU A 57 -3.29 14.75 6.12
C LEU A 57 -4.25 15.02 4.95
N ALA A 58 -4.76 13.97 4.31
CA ALA A 58 -5.69 14.07 3.18
C ALA A 58 -6.95 14.88 3.53
N LEU A 59 -7.59 14.55 4.67
CA LEU A 59 -8.77 15.25 5.19
C LEU A 59 -8.54 16.74 5.42
N THR A 60 -7.31 17.12 5.79
CA THR A 60 -6.97 18.54 6.03
C THR A 60 -6.42 19.28 4.81
N THR A 61 -6.12 18.59 3.69
CA THR A 61 -5.50 19.22 2.52
C THR A 61 -6.36 19.17 1.26
N TYR A 62 -6.90 18.01 0.90
CA TYR A 62 -7.65 17.82 -0.36
C TYR A 62 -8.98 17.07 -0.20
N LEU A 63 -9.35 16.65 1.01
CA LEU A 63 -10.68 16.10 1.33
C LEU A 63 -11.43 16.92 2.43
N PRO A 64 -11.51 18.27 2.34
CA PRO A 64 -12.12 19.10 3.37
C PRO A 64 -13.63 18.86 3.57
N HIS A 65 -14.38 18.52 2.53
CA HIS A 65 -15.81 18.23 2.62
C HIS A 65 -16.06 16.90 3.33
N THR A 66 -15.24 15.86 3.04
CA THR A 66 -15.26 14.62 3.81
C THR A 66 -15.00 14.89 5.29
N LEU A 67 -14.02 15.74 5.62
CA LEU A 67 -13.76 16.13 7.01
C LEU A 67 -14.96 16.84 7.64
N ALA A 68 -15.57 17.80 6.93
CA ALA A 68 -16.77 18.49 7.41
C ALA A 68 -17.94 17.53 7.66
N ALA A 69 -18.11 16.50 6.82
CA ALA A 69 -19.11 15.47 7.02
C ALA A 69 -18.85 14.63 8.29
N MET A 70 -17.59 14.34 8.61
CA MET A 70 -17.25 13.68 9.88
C MET A 70 -17.57 14.59 11.08
N GLU A 71 -17.33 15.89 10.97
CA GLU A 71 -17.62 16.87 12.02
C GLU A 71 -19.12 17.12 12.22
N ALA A 72 -19.92 16.91 11.18
CA ALA A 72 -21.36 16.88 11.26
C ALA A 72 -21.90 15.55 11.86
N GLY A 73 -21.04 14.56 12.11
CA GLY A 73 -21.44 13.24 12.62
C GLY A 73 -22.04 12.32 11.55
N LEU A 74 -21.93 12.67 10.26
CA LEU A 74 -22.52 11.92 9.16
C LEU A 74 -21.62 10.77 8.66
N LEU A 75 -20.33 10.82 9.02
CA LEU A 75 -19.31 9.92 8.49
C LEU A 75 -18.29 9.54 9.57
N ASP A 76 -18.13 8.25 9.82
CA ASP A 76 -17.09 7.73 10.72
C ASP A 76 -15.70 7.65 10.04
N GLU A 77 -14.64 7.37 10.82
CA GLU A 77 -13.26 7.21 10.31
C GLU A 77 -13.16 6.09 9.26
N TYR A 78 -13.91 5.00 9.42
CA TYR A 78 -13.83 3.86 8.54
C TYR A 78 -14.42 4.18 7.16
N LYS A 79 -15.57 4.85 7.09
CA LYS A 79 -16.16 5.34 5.84
C LYS A 79 -15.30 6.41 5.20
N ALA A 80 -14.77 7.36 5.98
CA ALA A 80 -13.82 8.36 5.48
C ALA A 80 -12.57 7.72 4.87
N SER A 81 -12.08 6.61 5.46
CA SER A 81 -10.95 5.85 4.90
C SER A 81 -11.25 5.31 3.50
N LYS A 82 -12.51 5.01 3.16
CA LYS A 82 -12.89 4.53 1.82
C LYS A 82 -12.87 5.64 0.78
N VAL A 83 -13.21 6.86 1.17
CA VAL A 83 -13.05 8.05 0.31
C VAL A 83 -11.56 8.30 0.07
N PHE A 84 -10.76 8.30 1.14
CA PHE A 84 -9.31 8.48 1.06
C PHE A 84 -8.62 7.40 0.20
N GLU A 85 -8.92 6.13 0.43
CA GLU A 85 -8.36 5.03 -0.36
C GLU A 85 -8.67 5.22 -1.86
N ALA A 86 -9.90 5.58 -2.22
CA ALA A 86 -10.29 5.75 -3.62
C ALA A 86 -9.65 6.99 -4.28
N THR A 87 -9.38 8.04 -3.51
CA THR A 87 -8.83 9.32 -4.00
C THR A 87 -7.32 9.44 -3.87
N SER A 88 -6.65 8.56 -3.11
CA SER A 88 -5.21 8.65 -2.78
C SER A 88 -4.25 8.67 -3.98
N TYR A 89 -4.72 8.27 -5.17
CA TYR A 89 -3.95 8.24 -6.41
C TYR A 89 -4.20 9.41 -7.35
N LEU A 90 -5.14 10.28 -6.98
CA LEU A 90 -5.49 11.46 -7.76
C LEU A 90 -4.55 12.60 -7.43
N GLU A 91 -4.41 13.51 -8.40
CA GLU A 91 -3.85 14.83 -8.13
C GLU A 91 -4.78 15.59 -7.18
N GLU A 92 -4.22 16.42 -6.30
CA GLU A 92 -5.00 17.09 -5.24
C GLU A 92 -6.19 17.90 -5.77
N VAL A 93 -6.06 18.49 -6.96
CA VAL A 93 -7.15 19.24 -7.62
C VAL A 93 -8.32 18.32 -7.94
N LYS A 94 -8.06 17.17 -8.58
CA LYS A 94 -9.08 16.16 -8.92
C LYS A 94 -9.65 15.50 -7.66
N ALA A 95 -8.82 15.29 -6.64
CA ALA A 95 -9.27 14.73 -5.36
C ALA A 95 -10.27 15.67 -4.66
N ARG A 96 -10.03 16.99 -4.69
CA ARG A 96 -10.97 18.00 -4.16
C ARG A 96 -12.29 18.03 -4.92
N GLU A 97 -12.24 17.87 -6.24
CA GLU A 97 -13.44 17.79 -7.07
C GLU A 97 -14.29 16.55 -6.71
N VAL A 98 -13.65 15.38 -6.55
CA VAL A 98 -14.31 14.17 -6.06
C VAL A 98 -14.91 14.41 -4.67
N ASP A 99 -14.15 15.02 -3.75
CA ASP A 99 -14.56 15.27 -2.38
C ASP A 99 -15.84 16.12 -2.28
N ALA A 100 -15.94 17.20 -3.06
CA ALA A 100 -17.12 18.04 -3.12
C ALA A 100 -18.37 17.25 -3.56
N LEU A 101 -18.23 16.38 -4.57
CA LEU A 101 -19.33 15.57 -5.11
C LEU A 101 -19.70 14.37 -4.22
N VAL A 102 -18.76 13.87 -3.41
CA VAL A 102 -19.00 12.73 -2.52
C VAL A 102 -19.96 13.10 -1.41
N VAL A 103 -19.84 14.29 -0.81
CA VAL A 103 -20.65 14.71 0.34
C VAL A 103 -22.15 14.75 0.05
N GLU A 104 -22.55 15.09 -1.17
CA GLU A 104 -23.97 15.03 -1.59
C GLU A 104 -24.53 13.61 -1.61
N ARG A 105 -23.66 12.59 -1.62
CA ARG A 105 -24.00 11.19 -1.84
C ARG A 105 -23.63 10.27 -0.66
N ILE A 106 -23.22 10.79 0.49
CA ILE A 106 -22.81 9.96 1.65
C ILE A 106 -23.98 9.42 2.47
N ALA A 107 -25.12 10.12 2.48
CA ALA A 107 -26.22 9.83 3.39
C ALA A 107 -26.77 8.40 3.21
N GLY A 108 -26.90 7.67 4.32
CA GLY A 108 -27.48 6.32 4.34
C GLY A 108 -26.64 5.21 3.70
N LYS A 109 -25.41 5.50 3.23
CA LYS A 109 -24.59 4.49 2.53
C LYS A 109 -23.73 3.67 3.47
N ASN A 110 -23.68 2.37 3.23
CA ASN A 110 -22.69 1.51 3.87
C ASN A 110 -21.28 1.71 3.22
N PRO A 111 -20.21 1.25 3.86
CA PRO A 111 -18.84 1.45 3.36
C PRO A 111 -18.59 0.92 1.93
N SER A 112 -19.26 -0.18 1.55
CA SER A 112 -19.13 -0.79 0.23
C SER A 112 -19.80 0.05 -0.85
N GLU A 113 -21.00 0.56 -0.57
CA GLU A 113 -21.72 1.48 -1.45
C GLU A 113 -20.97 2.81 -1.60
N LEU A 114 -20.46 3.36 -0.51
CA LEU A 114 -19.65 4.58 -0.55
C LEU A 114 -18.42 4.38 -1.44
N ARG A 115 -17.71 3.26 -1.29
CA ARG A 115 -16.57 2.92 -2.16
C ARG A 115 -16.98 2.86 -3.64
N ARG A 116 -18.15 2.30 -3.97
CA ARG A 116 -18.65 2.25 -5.36
C ARG A 116 -18.94 3.64 -5.90
N VAL A 117 -19.62 4.49 -5.13
CA VAL A 117 -19.95 5.87 -5.53
C VAL A 117 -18.67 6.68 -5.77
N VAL A 118 -17.72 6.64 -4.83
CA VAL A 118 -16.47 7.39 -4.96
C VAL A 118 -15.69 6.91 -6.19
N ASN A 119 -15.58 5.60 -6.42
CA ASN A 119 -14.90 5.08 -7.61
C ASN A 119 -15.59 5.49 -8.92
N SER A 120 -16.92 5.61 -8.93
CA SER A 120 -17.66 6.11 -10.09
C SER A 120 -17.32 7.58 -10.37
N LEU A 121 -17.28 8.42 -9.34
CA LEU A 121 -16.89 9.83 -9.46
C LEU A 121 -15.44 9.98 -9.92
N VAL A 122 -14.53 9.17 -9.36
CA VAL A 122 -13.12 9.13 -9.77
C VAL A 122 -12.99 8.76 -11.25
N LEU A 123 -13.79 7.80 -11.75
CA LEU A 123 -13.76 7.42 -13.16
C LEU A 123 -14.30 8.53 -14.08
N GLN A 124 -15.30 9.28 -13.63
CA GLN A 124 -15.85 10.42 -14.37
C GLN A 124 -14.84 11.57 -14.47
N ILE A 125 -14.16 11.90 -13.36
CA ILE A 125 -13.21 13.02 -13.28
C ILE A 125 -11.85 12.68 -13.89
N ASP A 126 -11.36 11.45 -13.70
CA ASP A 126 -10.00 11.05 -14.10
C ASP A 126 -9.98 9.78 -14.96
N ARG A 127 -10.66 9.82 -16.09
CA ARG A 127 -10.69 8.69 -17.03
C ARG A 127 -9.29 8.31 -17.54
N GLN A 128 -8.50 9.30 -17.95
CA GLN A 128 -7.14 9.07 -18.47
C GLN A 128 -6.21 8.51 -17.41
N GLY A 129 -6.19 9.07 -16.20
CA GLY A 129 -5.38 8.54 -15.11
C GLY A 129 -5.85 7.13 -14.71
N TYR A 130 -7.15 6.85 -14.79
CA TYR A 130 -7.67 5.50 -14.56
C TYR A 130 -7.16 4.50 -15.61
N GLU A 131 -7.17 4.87 -16.89
CA GLU A 131 -6.65 4.05 -17.98
C GLU A 131 -5.14 3.79 -17.84
N GLU A 132 -4.35 4.81 -17.52
CA GLU A 132 -2.91 4.65 -17.29
C GLU A 132 -2.62 3.76 -16.07
N ARG A 133 -3.34 3.96 -14.96
CA ARG A 133 -3.22 3.07 -13.79
C ARG A 133 -3.62 1.63 -14.13
N ARG A 134 -4.65 1.42 -14.97
CA ARG A 134 -5.00 0.08 -15.47
C ARG A 134 -3.86 -0.51 -16.31
N ARG A 135 -3.23 0.27 -17.18
CA ARG A 135 -2.06 -0.16 -17.97
C ARG A 135 -0.88 -0.56 -17.08
N ILE A 136 -0.52 0.27 -16.11
CA ILE A 136 0.56 -0.02 -15.14
C ILE A 136 0.22 -1.29 -14.34
N ARG A 137 -1.01 -1.42 -13.81
CA ARG A 137 -1.40 -2.63 -13.06
C ARG A 137 -1.39 -3.90 -13.92
N ARG A 138 -1.77 -3.80 -15.20
CA ARG A 138 -1.61 -4.91 -16.16
C ARG A 138 -0.15 -5.29 -16.40
N ALA A 139 0.78 -4.33 -16.32
CA ALA A 139 2.21 -4.63 -16.41
C ALA A 139 2.76 -5.29 -15.12
N GLN A 140 2.13 -5.08 -13.97
CA GLN A 140 2.50 -5.68 -12.67
C GLN A 140 1.99 -7.11 -12.46
N ARG A 141 1.73 -7.84 -13.55
CA ARG A 141 1.38 -9.27 -13.48
C ARG A 141 2.46 -10.01 -12.71
N MET A 142 2.06 -10.77 -11.70
CA MET A 142 2.99 -11.55 -10.90
C MET A 142 2.29 -12.76 -10.29
N LEU A 143 3.09 -13.76 -9.94
CA LEU A 143 2.70 -14.88 -9.11
C LEU A 143 3.67 -14.96 -7.94
N ARG A 144 3.16 -14.99 -6.70
CA ARG A 144 3.97 -15.10 -5.48
C ARG A 144 3.42 -16.20 -4.59
N ILE A 145 4.30 -16.98 -3.99
CA ILE A 145 3.98 -17.92 -2.92
C ILE A 145 4.33 -17.25 -1.58
N ILE A 146 3.40 -17.32 -0.63
CA ILE A 146 3.61 -16.87 0.74
C ILE A 146 3.49 -18.11 1.63
N HIS A 147 4.61 -18.55 2.20
CA HIS A 147 4.60 -19.62 3.16
C HIS A 147 3.86 -19.18 4.42
N ARG A 148 2.99 -20.06 4.93
CA ARG A 148 2.26 -19.89 6.17
C ARG A 148 2.68 -20.99 7.13
N ASP A 149 2.33 -20.83 8.40
CA ASP A 149 2.56 -21.86 9.39
C ASP A 149 1.71 -23.11 9.09
N HIS A 150 2.06 -24.24 9.70
CA HIS A 150 1.32 -25.51 9.60
C HIS A 150 1.20 -26.09 8.18
N ALA A 151 2.29 -26.06 7.40
CA ALA A 151 2.37 -26.66 6.07
C ALA A 151 1.33 -26.14 5.06
N SER A 152 0.84 -24.92 5.25
CA SER A 152 -0.01 -24.23 4.30
C SER A 152 0.77 -23.15 3.56
N SER A 153 0.39 -22.85 2.31
CA SER A 153 1.00 -21.76 1.54
C SER A 153 -0.09 -21.02 0.77
N SER A 154 -0.03 -19.70 0.76
CA SER A 154 -0.94 -18.86 -0.04
C SER A 154 -0.31 -18.59 -1.39
N LEU A 155 -1.01 -18.94 -2.48
CA LEU A 155 -0.65 -18.53 -3.84
C LEU A 155 -1.38 -17.23 -4.15
N VAL A 156 -0.63 -16.16 -4.45
CA VAL A 156 -1.17 -14.85 -4.78
C VAL A 156 -0.82 -14.50 -6.22
N ALA A 157 -1.82 -14.41 -7.08
CA ALA A 157 -1.68 -13.97 -8.46
C ALA A 157 -2.24 -12.56 -8.64
N ARG A 158 -1.47 -11.68 -9.28
CA ARG A 158 -1.99 -10.41 -9.84
C ARG A 158 -2.12 -10.59 -11.33
N LEU A 159 -3.35 -10.52 -11.83
CA LEU A 159 -3.70 -10.70 -13.23
C LEU A 159 -4.57 -9.52 -13.71
N PRO A 160 -4.66 -9.28 -15.02
CA PRO A 160 -5.73 -8.46 -15.58
C PRO A 160 -7.10 -8.97 -15.10
N MET A 161 -8.03 -8.06 -14.81
CA MET A 161 -9.33 -8.37 -14.19
C MET A 161 -10.10 -9.43 -14.98
N GLU A 162 -10.11 -9.30 -16.30
CA GLU A 162 -10.69 -10.23 -17.25
C GLU A 162 -10.16 -11.66 -17.09
N GLN A 163 -8.84 -11.82 -16.93
CA GLN A 163 -8.19 -13.12 -16.76
C GLN A 163 -8.43 -13.69 -15.35
N ALA A 164 -8.37 -12.84 -14.33
CA ALA A 164 -8.63 -13.25 -12.95
C ALA A 164 -10.07 -13.77 -12.78
N LEU A 165 -11.05 -13.06 -13.36
CA LEU A 165 -12.46 -13.44 -13.29
C LEU A 165 -12.73 -14.72 -14.08
N ALA A 166 -12.16 -14.84 -15.30
CA ALA A 166 -12.28 -16.06 -16.09
C ALA A 166 -11.71 -17.27 -15.35
N LEU A 167 -10.52 -17.15 -14.75
CA LEU A 167 -9.91 -18.21 -13.96
C LEU A 167 -10.77 -18.59 -12.75
N TYR A 168 -11.24 -17.59 -12.00
CA TYR A 168 -12.10 -17.83 -10.83
C TYR A 168 -13.39 -18.52 -11.20
N ASN A 169 -14.11 -18.02 -12.21
CA ASN A 169 -15.38 -18.59 -12.65
C ASN A 169 -15.21 -20.04 -13.13
N ALA A 170 -14.15 -20.32 -13.87
CA ALA A 170 -13.90 -21.67 -14.35
C ALA A 170 -13.59 -22.64 -13.19
N CYS A 171 -12.88 -22.20 -12.14
CA CYS A 171 -12.70 -22.99 -10.92
C CYS A 171 -14.01 -23.14 -10.12
N ASP A 172 -14.85 -22.10 -10.09
CA ASP A 172 -16.16 -22.13 -9.42
C ASP A 172 -17.14 -23.08 -10.11
N GLU A 173 -17.14 -23.12 -11.45
CA GLU A 173 -17.94 -24.05 -12.25
C GLU A 173 -17.55 -25.51 -11.97
N ASP A 174 -16.26 -25.83 -11.96
CA ASP A 174 -15.76 -27.16 -11.61
C ASP A 174 -16.17 -27.54 -10.17
N ALA A 175 -16.01 -26.60 -9.23
CA ALA A 175 -16.36 -26.81 -7.83
C ALA A 175 -17.86 -27.06 -7.62
N ARG A 176 -18.72 -26.28 -8.28
CA ARG A 176 -20.18 -26.49 -8.24
C ARG A 176 -20.58 -27.81 -8.89
N THR A 177 -19.89 -28.22 -9.94
CA THR A 177 -20.13 -29.51 -10.60
C THR A 177 -19.79 -30.67 -9.67
N ALA A 178 -18.63 -30.65 -9.02
CA ALA A 178 -18.26 -31.64 -8.01
C ALA A 178 -19.24 -31.65 -6.82
N LYS A 179 -19.67 -30.47 -6.36
CA LYS A 179 -20.66 -30.35 -5.27
C LYS A 179 -22.00 -30.99 -5.63
N LYS A 180 -22.48 -30.77 -6.85
CA LYS A 180 -23.71 -31.40 -7.38
C LYS A 180 -23.57 -32.92 -7.50
N GLN A 181 -22.37 -33.43 -7.73
CA GLN A 181 -22.07 -34.87 -7.77
C GLN A 181 -21.98 -35.52 -6.38
N GLY A 182 -22.26 -34.78 -5.30
CA GLY A 182 -22.31 -35.31 -3.94
C GLY A 182 -21.01 -35.16 -3.15
N ASP A 183 -20.06 -34.36 -3.62
CA ASP A 183 -18.83 -34.13 -2.87
C ASP A 183 -19.11 -33.41 -1.53
N SER A 184 -18.64 -33.98 -0.43
CA SER A 184 -18.88 -33.48 0.93
C SER A 184 -18.05 -32.23 1.27
N ARG A 185 -16.96 -31.97 0.54
CA ARG A 185 -16.05 -30.82 0.77
C ARG A 185 -16.73 -29.46 0.59
N THR A 186 -16.16 -28.42 1.18
CA THR A 186 -16.69 -27.05 1.03
C THR A 186 -16.42 -26.51 -0.38
N LEU A 187 -17.22 -25.52 -0.84
CA LEU A 187 -16.99 -24.90 -2.15
C LEU A 187 -15.59 -24.28 -2.26
N ASP A 188 -15.04 -23.73 -1.16
CA ASP A 188 -13.72 -23.13 -1.17
C ASP A 188 -12.60 -24.18 -1.31
N GLN A 189 -12.74 -25.34 -0.66
CA GLN A 189 -11.84 -26.48 -0.86
C GLN A 189 -11.89 -26.95 -2.32
N LEU A 190 -13.09 -27.13 -2.86
CA LEU A 190 -13.28 -27.59 -4.24
C LEU A 190 -12.74 -26.60 -5.29
N ARG A 191 -12.87 -25.29 -5.06
CA ARG A 191 -12.28 -24.26 -5.93
C ARG A 191 -10.75 -24.32 -5.90
N ALA A 192 -10.16 -24.50 -4.72
CA ALA A 192 -8.71 -24.63 -4.58
C ALA A 192 -8.19 -25.88 -5.30
N ASP A 193 -8.88 -27.01 -5.15
CA ASP A 193 -8.53 -28.26 -5.84
C ASP A 193 -8.71 -28.16 -7.35
N ALA A 194 -9.77 -27.48 -7.82
CA ALA A 194 -10.01 -27.22 -9.24
C ALA A 194 -8.88 -26.36 -9.86
N LEU A 195 -8.42 -25.33 -9.15
CA LEU A 195 -7.28 -24.52 -9.58
C LEU A 195 -6.02 -25.38 -9.74
N VAL A 196 -5.69 -26.21 -8.75
CA VAL A 196 -4.53 -27.11 -8.79
C VAL A 196 -4.66 -28.08 -9.96
N LYS A 197 -5.82 -28.72 -10.11
CA LYS A 197 -6.10 -29.65 -11.21
C LYS A 197 -5.90 -28.99 -12.57
N ARG A 198 -6.41 -27.77 -12.77
CA ARG A 198 -6.26 -27.00 -14.03
C ARG A 198 -4.82 -26.61 -14.31
N CYS A 199 -4.04 -26.24 -13.29
CA CYS A 199 -2.65 -25.83 -13.47
C CYS A 199 -1.67 -26.99 -13.64
N LEU A 200 -2.01 -28.18 -13.13
CA LEU A 200 -1.12 -29.35 -13.11
C LEU A 200 -1.51 -30.46 -14.10
N VAL A 201 -2.40 -30.17 -15.06
CA VAL A 201 -2.68 -31.10 -16.16
C VAL A 201 -1.37 -31.41 -16.89
N GLY A 202 -0.91 -32.66 -16.80
CA GLY A 202 0.36 -33.14 -17.39
C GLY A 202 1.54 -33.24 -16.41
N VAL A 203 1.40 -32.80 -15.16
CA VAL A 203 2.42 -33.00 -14.10
C VAL A 203 1.88 -34.03 -13.12
N ALA A 204 2.48 -35.23 -13.11
CA ALA A 204 2.23 -36.19 -12.05
C ALA A 204 2.69 -35.59 -10.72
N LEU A 205 1.76 -35.10 -9.91
CA LEU A 205 2.04 -34.85 -8.51
C LEU A 205 2.29 -36.21 -7.87
N ALA A 206 3.51 -36.45 -7.40
CA ALA A 206 3.73 -37.47 -6.40
C ALA A 206 2.81 -37.11 -5.22
N THR A 207 1.74 -37.87 -5.03
CA THR A 207 0.76 -37.69 -3.94
C THR A 207 1.32 -38.04 -2.56
N ASN A 208 2.64 -38.18 -2.43
CA ASN A 208 3.29 -38.34 -1.15
C ASN A 208 3.67 -36.96 -0.62
N PRO A 209 3.29 -36.59 0.62
CA PRO A 209 3.88 -35.42 1.26
C PRO A 209 5.40 -35.63 1.25
N PRO A 210 6.21 -34.61 0.90
CA PRO A 210 7.64 -34.71 1.13
C PRO A 210 7.83 -34.91 2.63
N THR A 211 8.19 -36.13 3.04
CA THR A 211 8.83 -36.45 4.32
C THR A 211 10.24 -35.87 4.33
N GLY A 212 10.33 -34.58 3.99
CA GLY A 212 11.53 -33.77 3.99
C GLY A 212 11.47 -32.86 5.20
N ARG A 213 12.53 -32.94 6.01
CA ARG A 213 12.81 -32.07 7.16
C ARG A 213 12.35 -30.63 6.89
N PRO A 214 11.59 -29.98 7.81
CA PRO A 214 11.15 -28.61 7.59
C PRO A 214 12.38 -27.72 7.32
N PRO A 215 12.26 -26.75 6.39
CA PRO A 215 13.36 -25.83 6.12
C PRO A 215 13.80 -25.18 7.43
N ARG A 216 15.11 -25.18 7.70
CA ARG A 216 15.69 -24.52 8.88
C ARG A 216 15.19 -23.08 8.89
N LEU A 217 14.38 -22.73 9.89
CA LEU A 217 14.14 -21.33 10.23
C LEU A 217 15.51 -20.71 10.50
N LEU A 218 15.95 -19.82 9.60
CA LEU A 218 17.09 -18.96 9.86
C LEU A 218 16.83 -18.27 11.20
N ARG A 219 17.71 -18.50 12.18
CA ARG A 219 17.59 -17.80 13.47
C ARG A 219 17.71 -16.31 13.19
N LEU A 220 16.88 -15.50 13.83
CA LEU A 220 16.88 -14.03 13.72
C LEU A 220 18.27 -13.40 13.96
N GLN A 221 19.17 -14.10 14.66
CA GLN A 221 20.54 -13.67 14.94
C GLN A 221 21.46 -13.70 13.71
N GLU A 222 21.18 -14.53 12.69
CA GLU A 222 22.01 -14.64 11.48
C GLU A 222 21.72 -13.52 10.47
N ILE A 223 20.53 -12.93 10.50
CA ILE A 223 20.14 -11.80 9.63
C ILE A 223 20.79 -10.49 10.09
N LEU A 224 21.18 -10.38 11.37
CA LEU A 224 21.80 -9.19 11.96
C LEU A 224 23.33 -9.27 12.07
N GLY A 225 23.96 -10.37 11.63
CA GLY A 225 25.38 -10.66 11.79
C GLY A 225 26.27 -10.34 10.58
N GLY A 226 26.11 -9.20 9.93
CA GLY A 226 27.01 -8.76 8.85
C GLY A 226 28.39 -8.34 9.39
N LYS A 227 29.34 -9.28 9.44
CA LYS A 227 30.75 -9.02 9.78
C LYS A 227 31.40 -8.11 8.72
N ARG A 228 31.97 -6.98 9.17
CA ARG A 228 32.96 -6.19 8.43
C ARG A 228 34.19 -7.05 8.15
N THR A 229 34.52 -7.29 6.88
CA THR A 229 35.84 -7.82 6.50
C THR A 229 36.82 -6.66 6.37
N ARG A 230 37.71 -6.53 7.36
CA ARG A 230 39.01 -5.87 7.21
C ARG A 230 39.83 -6.68 6.20
N LYS A 231 40.42 -6.03 5.21
CA LYS A 231 41.57 -6.55 4.47
C LYS A 231 42.68 -5.51 4.54
N GLY A 232 43.73 -5.84 5.29
CA GLY A 232 45.00 -5.12 5.32
C GLY A 232 46.16 -6.10 5.21
N ASP A 233 47.28 -5.55 4.74
CA ASP A 233 48.64 -6.08 4.52
C ASP A 233 48.94 -6.80 3.20
N GLY A 234 50.00 -6.47 2.46
CA GLY A 234 51.07 -5.48 2.67
C GLY A 234 52.27 -5.81 1.77
N ARG A 235 52.92 -4.80 1.17
CA ARG A 235 54.36 -4.78 0.81
C ARG A 235 54.79 -3.41 0.26
N ARG A 236 55.76 -2.82 0.96
CA ARG A 236 56.72 -1.75 0.55
C ARG A 236 57.91 -2.42 -0.18
N PRO A 237 58.85 -1.72 -0.89
CA PRO A 237 59.52 -0.48 -0.42
C PRO A 237 59.99 0.55 -1.49
N GLY A 238 60.46 1.70 -1.00
CA GLY A 238 61.38 2.61 -1.72
C GLY A 238 60.97 4.08 -1.78
N GLY A 239 61.47 4.91 -0.87
CA GLY A 239 61.79 6.33 -1.15
C GLY A 239 63.32 6.46 -1.33
N PRO A 240 63.93 7.67 -1.42
CA PRO A 240 63.34 9.02 -1.34
C PRO A 240 63.87 10.01 -2.41
N SER A 241 63.25 11.19 -2.56
CA SER A 241 63.95 12.48 -2.82
C SER A 241 62.94 13.65 -2.85
N GLY A 242 63.30 14.73 -2.16
CA GLY A 242 62.51 15.97 -2.03
C GLY A 242 62.74 16.97 -3.18
N PRO A 243 62.61 18.29 -2.94
CA PRO A 243 61.49 19.06 -3.46
C PRO A 243 61.89 20.16 -4.45
N SER A 244 60.96 20.64 -5.28
CA SER A 244 61.12 21.95 -5.95
C SER A 244 59.81 22.75 -5.98
N ARG A 245 59.95 23.99 -5.51
CA ARG A 245 59.03 25.13 -5.64
C ARG A 245 59.13 25.73 -7.05
N PHE A 246 58.05 26.35 -7.54
CA PHE A 246 57.96 27.65 -8.25
C PHE A 246 56.52 27.80 -8.79
N THR A 247 55.64 28.65 -8.23
CA THR A 247 55.35 30.10 -8.46
C THR A 247 54.61 30.47 -9.78
N GLY A 248 53.67 31.42 -9.66
CA GLY A 248 52.96 32.13 -10.74
C GLY A 248 51.43 31.90 -10.71
N ARG A 249 50.59 32.68 -10.00
CA ARG A 249 50.02 34.03 -10.33
C ARG A 249 49.25 34.00 -11.67
N SER A 250 47.99 34.42 -11.87
CA SER A 250 47.13 35.50 -11.33
C SER A 250 45.68 35.29 -11.84
N GLY A 251 44.60 35.50 -11.04
CA GLY A 251 43.66 36.67 -11.09
C GLY A 251 42.68 36.65 -12.30
N ALA A 252 41.33 36.78 -12.24
CA ALA A 252 40.41 37.54 -11.37
C ALA A 252 38.93 36.99 -11.49
N PRO A 253 37.83 37.67 -11.04
CA PRO A 253 36.79 37.14 -10.12
C PRO A 253 35.42 36.79 -10.76
N PRO A 254 34.41 36.30 -9.98
CA PRO A 254 33.14 35.80 -10.50
C PRO A 254 31.99 36.81 -10.42
N THR A 255 31.05 36.76 -11.38
CA THR A 255 29.72 37.37 -11.28
C THR A 255 28.63 36.36 -11.65
N SER A 256 27.69 36.15 -10.71
CA SER A 256 26.21 36.02 -10.86
C SER A 256 25.65 35.35 -12.13
N SER A 257 24.64 34.47 -12.15
CA SER A 257 23.70 33.91 -11.18
C SER A 257 22.85 32.87 -11.95
N ALA A 258 22.45 31.83 -11.23
CA ALA A 258 21.49 30.75 -11.50
C ALA A 258 20.18 31.14 -12.29
N PRO A 259 19.37 30.18 -12.82
CA PRO A 259 19.17 28.86 -12.21
C PRO A 259 19.15 27.61 -13.10
N LYS A 260 19.57 26.55 -12.39
CA LYS A 260 19.63 25.14 -12.73
C LYS A 260 18.22 24.56 -12.57
N VAL A 261 17.71 23.93 -13.62
CA VAL A 261 16.41 23.23 -13.62
C VAL A 261 16.48 22.07 -12.63
N MET A 262 15.76 22.20 -11.51
CA MET A 262 15.67 21.19 -10.47
C MET A 262 14.71 20.09 -10.93
N ARG A 263 15.26 18.95 -11.37
CA ARG A 263 14.51 17.69 -11.54
C ARG A 263 13.97 17.26 -10.18
N LEU A 264 12.69 17.50 -9.94
CA LEU A 264 11.93 16.86 -8.88
C LEU A 264 11.76 15.38 -9.23
N HIS A 265 12.57 14.53 -8.61
CA HIS A 265 12.26 13.10 -8.49
C HIS A 265 11.01 12.95 -7.60
N LYS A 266 9.83 12.82 -8.24
CA LYS A 266 8.62 12.32 -7.58
C LYS A 266 8.78 10.81 -7.42
N GLU A 267 9.16 10.36 -6.23
CA GLU A 267 8.90 8.99 -5.81
C GLU A 267 7.39 8.82 -5.67
N ALA A 268 6.78 8.17 -6.67
CA ALA A 268 5.40 7.72 -6.60
C ALA A 268 5.27 6.65 -5.52
N HIS A 269 4.99 7.08 -4.28
CA HIS A 269 4.65 6.18 -3.18
C HIS A 269 3.29 5.57 -3.47
N THR A 270 3.29 4.43 -4.16
CA THR A 270 2.08 3.63 -4.38
C THR A 270 1.72 3.01 -3.02
N PRO A 271 0.59 3.35 -2.39
CA PRO A 271 0.18 2.69 -1.15
C PRO A 271 -0.03 1.21 -1.48
N GLY A 272 0.69 0.32 -0.78
CA GLY A 272 0.49 -1.12 -0.92
C GLY A 272 -0.87 -1.52 -0.35
N TYR A 273 -1.85 -1.76 -1.23
CA TYR A 273 -3.12 -2.39 -0.87
C TYR A 273 -2.86 -3.88 -0.64
N TRP A 274 -3.02 -4.31 0.60
CA TRP A 274 -3.16 -5.72 0.94
C TRP A 274 -4.61 -5.95 1.37
N LEU A 275 -5.23 -6.95 0.73
CA LEU A 275 -6.48 -7.58 1.13
C LEU A 275 -6.32 -8.25 2.50
#